data_AF-A0A3M1ZHN0-F1
#
_entry.id   AF-A0A3M1ZHN0-F1
#
_cell.length_a   1.000
_cell.length_b   1.000
_cell.length_c   1.000
_cell.angle_alpha   90.00
_cell.angle_beta   90.00
_cell.angle_gamma   90.00
#
_symmetry.space_group_name_H-M   'P 1'
#
loop_
_entity.id
_entity.type
_entity.pdbx_description
1 polymer ?
#
loop_
_entity_poly.entity_id
_entity_poly.type
_entity_poly.pdbx_seq_one_letter_code
_entity_poly.pdbx_strand_id
1 'polypeptide(L)' 'MTKRQLGYVLMALGITAVLGLLAVDWVGAGKFSGIGPTQKLALGAAGLVILVGLTLWPLGDRPA' A
#
# COMPACT_ATOMS: atom_id res chain seq x y z
N MET A 1 -7.87 -15.20 -12.23
CA MET A 1 -7.95 -14.02 -11.35
C MET A 1 -8.43 -12.85 -12.20
N THR A 2 -9.46 -12.12 -11.77
CA THR A 2 -9.97 -10.96 -12.52
C THR A 2 -9.19 -9.70 -12.20
N LYS A 3 -9.23 -8.68 -13.08
CA LYS A 3 -8.61 -7.37 -12.83
C LYS A 3 -9.13 -6.75 -11.54
N ARG A 4 -10.42 -6.89 -11.24
CA ARG A 4 -11.01 -6.47 -9.97
C ARG A 4 -10.44 -7.23 -8.76
N GLN A 5 -10.28 -8.56 -8.85
CA GLN A 5 -9.61 -9.34 -7.79
C GLN A 5 -8.16 -8.90 -7.58
N LEU A 6 -7.42 -8.66 -8.67
CA LEU A 6 -6.07 -8.10 -8.60
C LEU A 6 -6.07 -6.71 -7.95
N GLY A 7 -7.05 -5.87 -8.29
CA GLY A 7 -7.27 -4.57 -7.65
C GLY A 7 -7.41 -4.69 -6.13
N TYR A 8 -8.29 -5.59 -5.66
CA TYR A 8 -8.45 -5.88 -4.23
C TYR A 8 -7.14 -6.30 -3.55
N VAL A 9 -6.38 -7.21 -4.18
CA VAL A 9 -5.11 -7.68 -3.64
C VAL A 9 -4.09 -6.54 -3.52
N LEU A 10 -3.94 -5.73 -4.57
CA LEU A 10 -3.00 -4.60 -4.56
C LEU A 10 -3.38 -3.55 -3.51
N MET A 11 -4.66 -3.20 -3.41
CA MET A 11 -5.10 -2.26 -2.37
C MET A 11 -4.90 -2.84 -0.97
N ALA A 12 -5.21 -4.11 -0.73
CA ALA A 12 -5.01 -4.75 0.56
C ALA A 12 -3.53 -4.77 0.96
N LEU A 13 -2.62 -5.09 0.03
CA LEU A 13 -1.19 -5.05 0.26
C LEU A 13 -0.68 -3.64 0.55
N GLY A 14 -1.11 -2.65 -0.24
CA GLY A 14 -0.72 -1.26 -0.04
C GLY A 14 -1.23 -0.68 1.28
N ILE A 15 -2.49 -0.93 1.64
CA ILE A 15 -3.07 -0.50 2.92
C ILE A 15 -2.32 -1.17 4.09
N THR A 16 -2.08 -2.48 4.01
CA THR A 16 -1.33 -3.21 5.04
C THR A 16 0.08 -2.67 5.19
N ALA A 17 0.76 -2.34 4.08
CA ALA A 17 2.09 -1.71 4.11
C ALA A 17 2.06 -0.33 4.79
N VAL A 18 1.07 0.52 4.47
CA VAL A 18 0.90 1.83 5.14
C VAL A 18 0.69 1.65 6.63
N LEU A 19 -0.25 0.78 7.04
CA LEU A 19 -0.54 0.53 8.45
C LEU A 19 0.68 -0.03 9.18
N GLY A 20 1.41 -0.96 8.57
CA GLY A 20 2.64 -1.52 9.13
C GLY A 20 3.73 -0.47 9.33
N LEU A 21 3.93 0.43 8.36
CA LEU A 21 4.89 1.52 8.47
C LEU A 21 4.53 2.50 9.59
N LEU A 22 3.24 2.87 9.72
CA LEU A 22 2.79 3.74 10.80
C LEU A 22 2.85 3.04 12.17
N ALA A 23 2.63 1.74 12.22
CA ALA A 23 2.75 0.97 13.45
C ALA A 23 4.18 0.97 14.00
N VAL A 24 5.21 0.98 13.14
CA VAL A 24 6.63 1.09 13.54
C VAL A 24 6.90 2.36 14.33
N ASP A 25 6.32 3.49 13.92
CA ASP A 25 6.42 4.75 14.67
C ASP A 25 5.74 4.64 16.03
N TRP A 26 4.56 4.00 16.07
CA TRP A 26 3.78 3.89 17.29
C TRP A 26 4.47 3.05 18.37
N VAL A 27 5.14 1.96 17.97
CA VAL A 27 5.91 1.12 18.90
C VAL A 27 7.33 1.64 19.17
N GLY A 28 7.73 2.76 18.55
CA GLY A 28 9.06 3.35 18.74
C GLY A 28 10.21 2.48 18.21
N ALA A 29 9.94 1.59 17.24
CA ALA A 29 10.96 0.71 16.67
C ALA A 29 11.86 1.42 15.64
N GLY A 30 11.55 2.68 15.30
CA GLY A 30 12.30 3.50 14.36
C GLY A 30 13.56 4.15 14.96
N LYS A 31 14.58 4.36 14.12
CA LYS A 31 15.77 5.15 14.48
C LYS A 31 15.56 6.66 14.40
N PHE A 32 14.45 7.09 13.79
CA PHE A 32 14.09 8.48 13.61
C PHE A 32 12.95 8.84 14.56
N SER A 33 12.93 10.09 15.04
CA SER A 33 11.75 10.63 15.70
C SER A 33 10.71 10.94 14.63
N GLY A 34 9.71 10.05 14.49
CA GLY A 34 8.69 10.10 13.45
C GLY A 34 9.12 9.53 12.10
N ILE A 35 8.39 9.91 11.04
CA ILE A 35 8.51 9.29 9.70
C ILE A 35 9.87 9.60 9.05
N GLY A 36 10.75 8.59 9.03
CA GLY A 36 12.09 8.68 8.44
C GLY A 36 12.10 8.80 6.90
N PRO A 37 13.23 9.18 6.28
CA PRO A 37 13.33 9.36 4.82
C PRO A 37 12.94 8.11 4.02
N THR A 38 13.43 6.93 4.44
CA THR A 38 13.10 5.66 3.80
C THR A 38 11.61 5.31 3.95
N GLN A 39 11.03 5.65 5.10
CA GLN A 39 9.61 5.42 5.35
C GLN A 39 8.72 6.31 4.49
N LYS A 40 9.11 7.56 4.22
CA LYS A 40 8.41 8.43 3.26
C LYS A 40 8.37 7.83 1.86
N LEU A 41 9.50 7.28 1.40
CA LEU A 41 9.57 6.59 0.11
C LEU A 41 8.70 5.33 0.11
N ALA A 42 8.74 4.54 1.18
CA ALA A 42 7.93 3.33 1.31
C ALA A 42 6.42 3.66 1.36
N LEU A 43 6.01 4.72 2.06
CA LEU A 43 4.64 5.23 2.07
C LEU A 43 4.21 5.70 0.67
N GLY A 44 5.07 6.41 -0.05
CA GLY A 44 4.83 6.80 -1.44
C GLY A 44 4.64 5.59 -2.35
N ALA A 45 5.52 4.59 -2.26
CA ALA A 45 5.42 3.36 -3.03
C ALA A 45 4.14 2.57 -2.70
N ALA A 46 3.80 2.44 -1.42
CA ALA A 46 2.55 1.82 -0.98
C ALA A 46 1.32 2.56 -1.53
N GLY A 47 1.34 3.90 -1.52
CA GLY A 47 0.32 4.74 -2.13
C GLY A 47 0.16 4.47 -3.63
N LEU A 48 1.27 4.35 -4.37
CA LEU A 48 1.24 3.99 -5.80
C LEU A 48 0.62 2.61 -6.02
N VAL A 49 0.95 1.62 -5.19
CA VAL A 49 0.34 0.27 -5.28
C VAL A 49 -1.18 0.34 -5.06
N ILE A 50 -1.64 1.13 -4.09
CA ILE A 50 -3.08 1.35 -3.87
C ILE A 50 -3.72 2.01 -5.10
N LEU A 51 -3.08 3.04 -5.67
CA LEU A 51 -3.58 3.72 -6.86
C LEU A 51 -3.67 2.77 -8.06
N VAL A 52 -2.68 1.91 -8.27
CA VAL A 52 -2.75 0.86 -9.30
C VAL A 52 -3.91 -0.10 -9.02
N GLY A 53 -4.10 -0.53 -7.77
CA GLY A 53 -5.25 -1.35 -7.40
C GLY A 53 -6.60 -0.69 -7.70
N LEU A 54 -6.71 0.62 -7.43
CA LEU A 54 -7.90 1.43 -7.72
C LEU A 54 -8.18 1.55 -9.23
N THR A 55 -7.15 1.70 -10.07
CA THR A 55 -7.34 1.75 -11.54
C THR A 55 -7.81 0.42 -12.12
N LEU A 56 -7.54 -0.70 -11.45
CA LEU A 56 -8.00 -2.02 -11.86
C LEU A 56 -9.45 -2.33 -11.47
N TRP A 57 -9.98 -1.67 -10.43
CA TRP A 57 -11.36 -1.85 -9.98
C TRP A 57 -12.41 -1.66 -11.09
N PRO A 58 -12.41 -0.54 -11.86
CA PRO A 58 -13.41 -0.32 -12.91
C PRO A 58 -13.25 -1.25 -14.11
N LEU A 59 -12.12 -1.96 -14.25
CA LEU A 59 -11.90 -2.89 -15.35
C LEU A 59 -12.66 -4.22 -15.18
N GLY A 60 -13.25 -4.46 -14.01
CA GLY A 60 -14.21 -5.53 -13.77
C GLY A 60 -13.64 -6.94 -13.87
N ASP A 61 -14.45 -7.87 -14.39
CA ASP A 61 -14.15 -9.31 -14.42
C ASP A 61 -13.28 -9.76 -15.58
N ARG A 62 -12.70 -8.83 -16.34
CA ARG A 62 -11.74 -9.18 -17.37
C ARG A 62 -10.57 -9.92 -16.72
N PRO A 63 -10.03 -10.98 -17.35
CA PRO A 63 -8.87 -11.67 -16.83
C PRO A 63 -7.71 -10.67 -16.65
N ALA A 64 -6.99 -10.83 -15.53
CA ALA A 64 -5.79 -10.05 -15.23
C ALA A 64 -4.68 -10.34 -16.22
#